data_AF-A0A0D0A1T4-F1
#
_entry.id   AF-A0A0D0A1T4-F1
#
_cell.length_a   1.000
_cell.length_b   1.000
_cell.length_c   1.000
_cell.angle_alpha   90.00
_cell.angle_beta   90.00
_cell.angle_gamma   90.00
#
_symmetry.space_group_name_H-M   'P 1'
#
loop_
_entity.id
_entity.type
_entity.pdbx_description
1 polymer ?
#
loop_
_entity_poly.entity_id
_entity_poly.type
_entity_poly.pdbx_seq_one_letter_code
_entity_poly.pdbx_strand_id
1 'polypeptide(L)'
;MKKHSDGSRHPVKVADFDDVSKDILMTAISIFRCLIVTQAPFPESIGVETMLGKEAWNEACQLKGINIKLTPSAIKMLLKRTSHVRGELKTKMRSLTRSFFGFRSSESREVIRQNRDLAESLKEGLSFVFKVCSAMTGIYKTELLQDGINVMWFANRSDEGIVYNKYFNPIPIKVIALMLTAIECCIDEWMQGVKEDIKFTAAAYGSVYNNHLDSLQRFDQRTAPYKLFEKICDNLHDVAR
;
A
#
# COMPACT_ATOMS: atom_id res chain seq x y z
N MET A 1 -2.36 -42.02 32.31
CA MET A 1 -2.36 -41.89 30.84
C MET A 1 -3.76 -41.65 30.33
N LYS A 2 -4.06 -40.45 29.84
CA LYS A 2 -4.91 -40.21 28.66
C LYS A 2 -4.68 -38.76 28.23
N LYS A 3 -4.00 -38.64 27.10
CA LYS A 3 -3.52 -37.42 26.47
C LYS A 3 -4.73 -36.69 25.88
N HIS A 4 -4.98 -35.45 26.28
CA HIS A 4 -5.89 -34.56 25.55
C HIS A 4 -5.32 -34.37 24.14
N SER A 5 -6.11 -34.77 23.14
CA SER A 5 -5.78 -34.58 21.73
C SER A 5 -5.96 -33.11 21.35
N ASP A 6 -4.82 -32.52 21.01
CA ASP A 6 -4.63 -31.23 20.39
C ASP A 6 -5.58 -31.03 19.19
N GLY A 7 -6.38 -29.97 19.24
CA GLY A 7 -7.30 -29.59 18.17
C GLY A 7 -6.52 -29.03 17.01
N SER A 8 -6.41 -29.80 15.92
CA SER A 8 -5.78 -29.36 14.68
C SER A 8 -6.47 -28.09 14.16
N ARG A 9 -5.81 -26.93 14.34
CA ARG A 9 -6.23 -25.65 13.74
C ARG A 9 -6.05 -25.71 12.24
N HIS A 10 -7.03 -26.24 11.53
CA HIS A 10 -7.11 -26.10 10.09
C HIS A 10 -7.30 -24.61 9.73
N PRO A 11 -6.51 -24.06 8.80
CA PRO A 11 -6.73 -22.71 8.31
C PRO A 11 -8.07 -22.64 7.58
N VAL A 12 -8.98 -21.77 8.03
CA VAL A 12 -10.23 -21.46 7.31
C VAL A 12 -9.91 -20.94 5.91
N LYS A 13 -10.57 -21.52 4.90
CA LYS A 13 -10.44 -21.18 3.47
C LYS A 13 -11.78 -20.65 2.92
N VAL A 14 -11.72 -19.94 1.79
CA VAL A 14 -12.93 -19.47 1.07
C VAL A 14 -13.82 -20.66 0.67
N ALA A 15 -13.20 -21.81 0.37
CA ALA A 15 -13.91 -23.04 -0.01
C ALA A 15 -14.89 -23.56 1.06
N ASP A 16 -14.73 -23.15 2.32
CA ASP A 16 -15.54 -23.62 3.45
C ASP A 16 -16.90 -22.89 3.55
N PHE A 17 -17.16 -21.90 2.68
CA PHE A 17 -18.39 -21.12 2.64
C PHE A 17 -19.33 -21.59 1.52
N ASP A 18 -20.64 -21.45 1.69
CA ASP A 18 -21.61 -21.59 0.59
C ASP A 18 -21.37 -20.52 -0.48
N ASP A 19 -21.84 -20.74 -1.71
CA ASP A 19 -21.48 -19.88 -2.85
C ASP A 19 -21.94 -18.42 -2.70
N VAL A 20 -23.06 -18.19 -2.00
CA VAL A 20 -23.54 -16.84 -1.69
C VAL A 20 -22.60 -16.16 -0.69
N SER A 21 -22.23 -16.85 0.38
CA SER A 21 -21.27 -16.37 1.37
C SER A 21 -19.87 -16.15 0.77
N LYS A 22 -19.46 -16.97 -0.21
CA LYS A 22 -18.19 -16.77 -0.93
C LYS A 22 -18.19 -15.47 -1.74
N ASP A 23 -19.26 -15.19 -2.49
CA ASP A 23 -19.35 -13.98 -3.33
C ASP A 23 -19.34 -12.69 -2.49
N ILE A 24 -20.07 -12.67 -1.37
CA ILE A 24 -20.02 -11.55 -0.42
C ILE A 24 -18.62 -11.41 0.17
N LEU A 25 -17.99 -12.51 0.59
CA LEU A 25 -16.64 -12.48 1.16
C LEU A 25 -15.61 -11.93 0.17
N MET A 26 -15.67 -12.31 -1.10
CA MET A 26 -14.76 -11.80 -2.13
C MET A 26 -14.97 -10.30 -2.36
N THR A 27 -16.22 -9.86 -2.43
CA THR A 27 -16.56 -8.42 -2.55
C THR A 27 -16.07 -7.64 -1.33
N ALA A 28 -16.31 -8.16 -0.12
CA ALA A 28 -15.84 -7.56 1.13
C ALA A 28 -14.32 -7.51 1.21
N ILE A 29 -13.60 -8.51 0.67
CA ILE A 29 -12.13 -8.52 0.61
C ILE A 29 -11.61 -7.35 -0.22
N SER A 30 -12.17 -7.11 -1.40
CA SER A 30 -11.74 -5.99 -2.27
C SER A 30 -12.05 -4.64 -1.64
N ILE A 31 -13.25 -4.47 -1.06
CA ILE A 31 -13.61 -3.25 -0.34
C ILE A 31 -12.69 -3.03 0.87
N PHE A 32 -12.45 -4.08 1.66
CA PHE A 32 -11.57 -3.98 2.82
C PHE A 32 -10.14 -3.59 2.45
N ARG A 33 -9.61 -4.13 1.34
CA ARG A 33 -8.31 -3.72 0.80
C ARG A 33 -8.28 -2.23 0.46
N CYS A 34 -9.34 -1.71 -0.19
CA CYS A 34 -9.48 -0.27 -0.46
C CYS A 34 -9.51 0.55 0.84
N LEU A 35 -10.36 0.18 1.80
CA LEU A 35 -10.47 0.90 3.08
C LEU A 35 -9.15 0.92 3.84
N ILE A 36 -8.42 -0.20 3.88
CA ILE A 36 -7.13 -0.26 4.58
C ILE A 36 -6.11 0.69 3.94
N VAL A 37 -5.91 0.65 2.61
CA VAL A 37 -4.89 1.51 1.98
C VAL A 37 -5.28 2.98 1.95
N THR A 38 -6.58 3.30 2.02
CA THR A 38 -7.08 4.68 1.96
C THR A 38 -7.32 5.30 3.33
N GLN A 39 -7.51 4.50 4.39
CA GLN A 39 -7.82 5.01 5.73
C GLN A 39 -6.78 4.66 6.80
N ALA A 40 -6.26 3.42 6.80
CA ALA A 40 -5.34 2.94 7.83
C ALA A 40 -4.31 1.91 7.29
N PRO A 41 -3.34 2.34 6.45
CA PRO A 41 -2.36 1.42 5.85
C PRO A 41 -1.51 0.69 6.88
N PHE A 42 -1.22 1.38 7.99
CA PHE A 42 -0.53 0.88 9.17
C PHE A 42 -1.45 1.07 10.39
N PRO A 43 -2.40 0.15 10.61
CA PRO A 43 -3.41 0.31 11.65
C PRO A 43 -2.76 0.25 13.05
N GLU A 44 -3.17 1.17 13.93
CA GLU A 44 -2.64 1.28 15.31
C GLU A 44 -3.06 0.11 16.21
N SER A 45 -4.19 -0.53 15.90
CA SER A 45 -4.69 -1.68 16.64
C SER A 45 -5.55 -2.58 15.77
N ILE A 46 -5.71 -3.83 16.21
CA ILE A 46 -6.64 -4.78 15.61
C ILE A 46 -8.10 -4.30 15.66
N GLY A 47 -8.43 -3.40 16.60
CA GLY A 47 -9.75 -2.79 16.70
C GLY A 47 -10.09 -1.95 15.47
N VAL A 48 -9.12 -1.16 14.97
CA VAL A 48 -9.26 -0.37 13.74
C VAL A 48 -9.47 -1.29 12.54
N GLU A 49 -8.65 -2.34 12.39
CA GLU A 49 -8.81 -3.29 11.28
C GLU A 49 -10.16 -4.01 11.35
N THR A 50 -10.61 -4.38 12.55
CA THR A 50 -11.91 -5.04 12.75
C THR A 50 -13.07 -4.12 12.41
N MET A 51 -12.97 -2.83 12.72
CA MET A 51 -13.97 -1.82 12.36
C MET A 51 -14.10 -1.71 10.84
N LEU A 52 -12.98 -1.52 10.13
CA LEU A 52 -12.95 -1.45 8.66
C LEU A 52 -13.40 -2.77 8.02
N GLY A 53 -13.09 -3.91 8.64
CA GLY A 53 -13.57 -5.23 8.18
C GLY A 53 -15.09 -5.37 8.28
N LYS A 54 -15.71 -4.84 9.34
CA LYS A 54 -17.17 -4.79 9.49
C LYS A 54 -17.80 -3.83 8.47
N GLU A 55 -17.19 -2.67 8.25
CA GLU A 55 -17.64 -1.70 7.25
C GLU A 55 -17.62 -2.32 5.84
N ALA A 56 -16.52 -2.94 5.44
CA ALA A 56 -16.40 -3.62 4.16
C ALA A 56 -17.43 -4.74 3.96
N TRP A 57 -17.69 -5.52 5.02
CA TRP A 57 -18.70 -6.57 4.96
C TRP A 57 -20.10 -6.01 4.79
N ASN A 58 -20.45 -4.98 5.55
CA ASN A 58 -21.76 -4.33 5.47
C ASN A 58 -21.99 -3.74 4.08
N GLU A 59 -20.97 -3.09 3.52
CA GLU A 59 -21.06 -2.55 2.16
C GLU A 59 -21.19 -3.66 1.11
N ALA A 60 -20.44 -4.75 1.23
CA ALA A 60 -20.56 -5.90 0.33
C ALA A 60 -21.98 -6.51 0.35
N CYS A 61 -22.56 -6.67 1.55
CA CYS A 61 -23.94 -7.11 1.73
C CYS A 61 -24.94 -6.18 1.03
N GLN A 62 -24.77 -4.86 1.19
CA GLN A 62 -25.62 -3.85 0.53
C GLN A 62 -25.51 -3.93 -1.00
N LEU A 63 -24.29 -4.00 -1.54
CA LEU A 63 -24.07 -4.09 -2.99
C LEU A 63 -24.67 -5.35 -3.61
N LYS A 64 -24.72 -6.45 -2.85
CA LYS A 64 -25.30 -7.72 -3.31
C LYS A 64 -26.80 -7.83 -3.01
N GLY A 65 -27.38 -6.90 -2.24
CA GLY A 65 -28.77 -6.98 -1.79
C GLY A 65 -29.05 -8.16 -0.85
N ILE A 66 -28.02 -8.68 -0.17
CA ILE A 66 -28.10 -9.87 0.67
C ILE A 66 -27.60 -9.51 2.07
N ASN A 67 -28.42 -9.78 3.09
CA ASN A 67 -28.05 -9.52 4.48
C ASN A 67 -27.60 -10.82 5.17
N ILE A 68 -26.29 -11.06 5.19
CA ILE A 68 -25.68 -12.18 5.92
C ILE A 68 -24.88 -11.66 7.11
N LYS A 69 -25.08 -12.33 8.26
CA LYS A 69 -24.34 -12.03 9.48
C LYS A 69 -22.85 -12.30 9.28
N LEU A 70 -22.05 -11.29 9.58
CA LEU A 70 -20.60 -11.41 9.58
C LEU A 70 -20.12 -12.44 10.62
N THR A 71 -19.37 -13.44 10.18
CA THR A 71 -18.86 -14.51 11.02
C THR A 71 -17.43 -14.21 11.51
N PRO A 72 -16.98 -14.79 12.64
CA PRO A 72 -15.60 -14.65 13.09
C PRO A 72 -14.56 -15.18 12.08
N SER A 73 -14.92 -16.22 11.32
CA SER A 73 -14.09 -16.77 10.26
C SER A 73 -13.91 -15.78 9.09
N ALA A 74 -15.01 -15.17 8.63
CA ALA A 74 -14.96 -14.14 7.59
C ALA A 74 -14.13 -12.92 8.02
N ILE A 75 -14.31 -12.43 9.25
CA ILE A 75 -13.46 -11.37 9.80
C ILE A 75 -11.99 -11.75 9.75
N LYS A 76 -11.63 -12.93 10.25
CA LYS A 76 -10.23 -13.36 10.24
C LYS A 76 -9.65 -13.41 8.83
N MET A 77 -10.45 -13.69 7.81
CA MET A 77 -10.01 -13.69 6.42
C MET A 77 -9.81 -12.28 5.87
N LEU A 78 -10.67 -11.32 6.25
CA LEU A 78 -10.50 -9.91 5.91
C LEU A 78 -9.22 -9.36 6.53
N LEU A 79 -9.01 -9.53 7.85
CA LEU A 79 -7.84 -8.96 8.55
C LEU A 79 -6.49 -9.45 8.01
N LYS A 80 -6.43 -10.66 7.43
CA LYS A 80 -5.21 -11.13 6.75
C LYS A 80 -4.81 -10.24 5.58
N ARG A 81 -5.78 -9.59 4.91
CA ARG A 81 -5.56 -8.78 3.71
C ARG A 81 -4.76 -7.52 3.97
N THR A 82 -4.74 -7.00 5.20
CA THR A 82 -3.93 -5.84 5.59
C THR A 82 -2.44 -6.07 5.29
N SER A 83 -1.90 -7.21 5.73
CA SER A 83 -0.51 -7.56 5.46
C SER A 83 -0.27 -7.96 4.00
N HIS A 84 -1.26 -8.62 3.36
CA HIS A 84 -1.15 -9.05 1.97
C HIS A 84 -1.06 -7.87 1.01
N VAL A 85 -1.94 -6.87 1.14
CA VAL A 85 -1.96 -5.70 0.24
C VAL A 85 -0.67 -4.88 0.36
N ARG A 86 -0.11 -4.74 1.57
CA ARG A 86 1.21 -4.12 1.76
C ARG A 86 2.34 -4.92 1.10
N GLY A 87 2.35 -6.24 1.26
CA GLY A 87 3.36 -7.10 0.64
C GLY A 87 3.29 -7.10 -0.90
N GLU A 88 2.08 -7.08 -1.44
CA GLU A 88 1.82 -6.93 -2.88
C GLU A 88 2.36 -5.60 -3.40
N LEU A 89 2.00 -4.49 -2.73
CA LEU A 89 2.49 -3.16 -3.08
C LEU A 89 4.02 -3.10 -3.07
N LYS A 90 4.65 -3.59 -1.98
CA LYS A 90 6.10 -3.62 -1.86
C LYS A 90 6.76 -4.41 -3.00
N THR A 91 6.16 -5.53 -3.39
CA THR A 91 6.67 -6.37 -4.49
C THR A 91 6.63 -5.64 -5.82
N LYS A 92 5.51 -4.97 -6.13
CA LYS A 92 5.36 -4.13 -7.34
C LYS A 92 6.36 -2.97 -7.33
N MET A 93 6.44 -2.25 -6.21
CA MET A 93 7.35 -1.10 -6.08
C MET A 93 8.81 -1.48 -6.15
N ARG A 94 9.22 -2.63 -5.62
CA ARG A 94 10.61 -3.09 -5.72
C ARG A 94 11.09 -3.16 -7.16
N SER A 95 10.25 -3.68 -8.07
CA SER A 95 10.58 -3.76 -9.49
C SER A 95 10.69 -2.37 -10.12
N LEU A 96 9.71 -1.51 -9.85
CA LEU A 96 9.66 -0.15 -10.40
C LEU A 96 10.82 0.70 -9.88
N THR A 97 11.02 0.77 -8.56
CA THR A 97 12.11 1.53 -7.91
C THR A 97 13.48 1.09 -8.43
N ARG A 98 13.71 -0.22 -8.56
CA ARG A 98 14.98 -0.74 -9.12
C ARG A 98 15.21 -0.22 -10.54
N SER A 99 14.21 -0.34 -11.40
CA SER A 99 14.33 0.09 -12.80
C SER A 99 14.48 1.61 -12.92
N PHE A 100 13.70 2.36 -12.14
CA PHE A 100 13.61 3.80 -12.20
C PHE A 100 14.92 4.48 -11.79
N PHE A 101 15.53 4.04 -10.69
CA PHE A 101 16.81 4.59 -10.22
C PHE A 101 18.03 3.87 -10.81
N GLY A 102 17.84 2.73 -11.47
CA GLY A 102 18.91 1.99 -12.13
C GLY A 102 19.76 1.13 -11.21
N PHE A 103 19.23 0.67 -10.07
CA PHE A 103 19.92 -0.26 -9.17
C PHE A 103 20.23 -1.60 -9.85
N ARG A 104 21.47 -2.08 -9.70
CA ARG A 104 21.93 -3.32 -10.37
C ARG A 104 22.46 -4.33 -9.38
N SER A 105 21.97 -5.56 -9.44
CA SER A 105 22.59 -6.69 -8.75
C SER A 105 23.90 -7.06 -9.46
N SER A 106 25.01 -7.03 -8.74
CA SER A 106 26.34 -7.35 -9.26
C SER A 106 27.29 -7.72 -8.11
N GLU A 107 28.29 -8.54 -8.38
CA GLU A 107 29.40 -8.85 -7.47
C GLU A 107 30.55 -7.82 -7.59
N SER A 108 30.47 -6.92 -8.58
CA SER A 108 31.46 -5.87 -8.76
C SER A 108 31.45 -4.89 -7.60
N ARG A 109 32.60 -4.72 -6.95
CA ARG A 109 32.79 -3.73 -5.87
C ARG A 109 32.41 -2.31 -6.29
N GLU A 110 32.65 -1.97 -7.56
CA GLU A 110 32.29 -0.67 -8.10
C GLU A 110 30.77 -0.49 -8.19
N VAL A 111 30.05 -1.49 -8.70
CA VAL A 111 28.57 -1.44 -8.78
C VAL A 111 27.94 -1.42 -7.39
N ILE A 112 28.49 -2.20 -6.44
CA ILE A 112 28.06 -2.19 -5.05
C ILE A 112 28.23 -0.79 -4.45
N ARG A 113 29.40 -0.17 -4.65
CA ARG A 113 29.64 1.21 -4.20
C ARG A 113 28.65 2.19 -4.83
N GLN A 114 28.46 2.15 -6.15
CA GLN A 114 27.52 3.02 -6.87
C GLN A 114 26.09 2.88 -6.37
N ASN A 115 25.61 1.65 -6.12
CA ASN A 115 24.28 1.43 -5.54
C ASN A 115 24.16 2.05 -4.15
N ARG A 116 25.18 1.87 -3.28
CA ARG A 116 25.17 2.45 -1.94
C ARG A 116 25.15 3.98 -2.00
N ASP A 117 26.07 4.57 -2.75
CA ASP A 117 26.20 6.02 -2.88
C ASP A 117 24.90 6.62 -3.45
N LEU A 118 24.25 5.92 -4.39
CA LEU A 118 22.93 6.29 -4.91
C LEU A 118 21.83 6.20 -3.83
N ALA A 119 21.74 5.07 -3.11
CA ALA A 119 20.74 4.89 -2.05
C ALA A 119 20.86 5.96 -0.95
N GLU A 120 22.09 6.24 -0.50
CA GLU A 120 22.39 7.31 0.47
C GLU A 120 21.94 8.68 -0.05
N SER A 121 22.29 9.02 -1.29
CA SER A 121 21.91 10.31 -1.91
C SER A 121 20.39 10.48 -2.07
N LEU A 122 19.66 9.39 -2.33
CA LEU A 122 18.20 9.41 -2.41
C LEU A 122 17.58 9.62 -1.03
N LYS A 123 18.16 9.02 0.03
CA LYS A 123 17.64 9.12 1.41
C LYS A 123 17.92 10.47 2.07
N GLU A 124 19.15 10.96 2.04
CA GLU A 124 19.55 12.15 2.81
C GLU A 124 18.72 13.39 2.45
N GLY A 125 18.41 13.57 1.16
CA GLY A 125 17.60 14.69 0.68
C GLY A 125 16.11 14.36 0.47
N LEU A 126 15.69 13.12 0.73
CA LEU A 126 14.42 12.57 0.25
C LEU A 126 14.21 12.87 -1.25
N SER A 127 15.28 12.87 -2.05
CA SER A 127 15.24 13.40 -3.42
C SER A 127 14.32 12.57 -4.34
N PHE A 128 14.02 11.33 -3.95
CA PHE A 128 13.05 10.44 -4.61
C PHE A 128 11.61 10.98 -4.63
N VAL A 129 11.25 11.94 -3.77
CA VAL A 129 9.90 12.52 -3.79
C VAL A 129 9.71 13.54 -4.91
N PHE A 130 10.78 14.00 -5.56
CA PHE A 130 10.74 15.05 -6.57
C PHE A 130 10.66 14.48 -7.99
N LYS A 131 10.02 15.21 -8.90
CA LYS A 131 10.00 14.89 -10.34
C LYS A 131 11.40 14.86 -10.94
N VAL A 132 12.22 15.85 -10.60
CA VAL A 132 13.63 15.92 -11.00
C VAL A 132 14.49 15.89 -9.74
N CYS A 133 15.03 14.72 -9.41
CA CYS A 133 15.77 14.49 -8.16
C CYS A 133 16.96 15.44 -7.99
N SER A 134 17.75 15.66 -9.05
CA SER A 134 18.96 16.50 -9.01
C SER A 134 18.66 17.99 -8.82
N ALA A 135 17.55 18.48 -9.38
CA ALA A 135 17.13 19.87 -9.26
C ALA A 135 16.17 20.10 -8.08
N MET A 136 15.72 19.04 -7.42
CA MET A 136 14.69 19.07 -6.37
C MET A 136 13.44 19.87 -6.79
N THR A 137 12.98 19.66 -8.02
CA THR A 137 11.79 20.34 -8.55
C THR A 137 10.62 19.38 -8.72
N GLY A 138 9.39 19.89 -8.52
CA GLY A 138 8.16 19.11 -8.63
C GLY A 138 8.01 18.09 -7.51
N ILE A 139 8.02 18.54 -6.25
CA ILE A 139 7.77 17.69 -5.08
C ILE A 139 6.44 16.92 -5.21
N TYR A 140 6.47 15.63 -4.88
CA TYR A 140 5.37 14.67 -5.01
C TYR A 140 4.84 14.45 -6.43
N LYS A 141 5.60 14.82 -7.46
CA LYS A 141 5.25 14.64 -8.89
C LYS A 141 6.21 13.69 -9.63
N THR A 142 6.86 12.79 -8.90
CA THR A 142 7.72 11.76 -9.50
C THR A 142 6.90 10.78 -10.33
N GLU A 143 7.40 10.42 -11.52
CA GLU A 143 6.74 9.45 -12.41
C GLU A 143 6.62 8.08 -11.75
N LEU A 144 7.59 7.72 -10.89
CA LEU A 144 7.54 6.49 -10.09
C LEU A 144 6.29 6.39 -9.20
N LEU A 145 5.78 7.52 -8.70
CA LEU A 145 4.55 7.57 -7.91
C LEU A 145 3.33 7.24 -8.78
N GLN A 146 3.26 7.84 -9.97
CA GLN A 146 2.20 7.57 -10.94
C GLN A 146 2.22 6.11 -11.40
N ASP A 147 3.38 5.60 -11.82
CA ASP A 147 3.56 4.22 -12.28
C ASP A 147 3.17 3.22 -11.20
N GLY A 148 3.56 3.51 -9.95
CA GLY A 148 3.21 2.70 -8.80
C GLY A 148 1.70 2.67 -8.53
N ILE A 149 1.02 3.81 -8.60
CA ILE A 149 -0.45 3.89 -8.47
C ILE A 149 -1.13 3.10 -9.59
N ASN A 150 -0.68 3.30 -10.83
CA ASN A 150 -1.23 2.64 -12.02
C ASN A 150 -1.13 1.11 -11.89
N VAL A 151 0.07 0.59 -11.62
CA VAL A 151 0.32 -0.85 -11.51
C VAL A 151 -0.35 -1.46 -10.28
N MET A 152 -0.54 -0.69 -9.20
CA MET A 152 -1.17 -1.21 -7.99
C MET A 152 -2.69 -1.28 -8.09
N TRP A 153 -3.35 -0.24 -8.61
CA TRP A 153 -4.81 -0.09 -8.49
C TRP A 153 -5.56 0.18 -9.80
N PHE A 154 -4.90 0.48 -10.92
CA PHE A 154 -5.55 0.95 -12.15
C PHE A 154 -5.09 0.27 -13.45
N ALA A 155 -4.35 -0.84 -13.38
CA ALA A 155 -3.78 -1.46 -14.58
C ALA A 155 -4.85 -2.16 -15.45
N ASN A 156 -5.90 -2.72 -14.83
CA ASN A 156 -6.93 -3.51 -15.50
C ASN A 156 -8.34 -3.11 -15.06
N ARG A 157 -9.34 -3.36 -15.91
CA ARG A 157 -10.76 -3.04 -15.63
C ARG A 157 -11.32 -3.64 -14.34
N SER A 158 -10.72 -4.73 -13.85
CA SER A 158 -11.10 -5.41 -12.61
C SER A 158 -10.35 -4.91 -11.37
N ASP A 159 -9.38 -4.00 -11.53
CA ASP A 159 -8.57 -3.52 -10.42
C ASP A 159 -9.37 -2.59 -9.51
N GLU A 160 -8.95 -2.56 -8.25
CA GLU A 160 -9.69 -1.96 -7.14
C GLU A 160 -9.94 -0.45 -7.35
N GLY A 161 -8.99 0.27 -7.93
CA GLY A 161 -9.12 1.70 -8.24
C GLY A 161 -10.11 2.01 -9.37
N ILE A 162 -10.40 1.02 -10.23
CA ILE A 162 -11.40 1.14 -11.30
C ILE A 162 -12.78 0.71 -10.77
N VAL A 163 -12.88 -0.46 -10.13
CA VAL A 163 -14.16 -1.00 -9.65
C VAL A 163 -14.71 -0.20 -8.46
N TYR A 164 -13.84 0.19 -7.52
CA TYR A 164 -14.22 0.92 -6.30
C TYR A 164 -13.65 2.35 -6.32
N ASN A 165 -13.76 3.01 -7.47
CA ASN A 165 -13.17 4.32 -7.76
C ASN A 165 -13.47 5.39 -6.70
N LYS A 166 -14.62 5.32 -6.03
CA LYS A 166 -15.02 6.23 -4.95
C LYS A 166 -14.01 6.33 -3.79
N TYR A 167 -13.21 5.29 -3.54
CA TYR A 167 -12.18 5.34 -2.49
C TYR A 167 -10.89 6.02 -2.94
N PHE A 168 -10.70 6.15 -4.24
CA PHE A 168 -9.48 6.68 -4.85
C PHE A 168 -9.68 8.01 -5.57
N ASN A 169 -10.90 8.59 -5.54
CA ASN A 169 -11.22 9.83 -6.23
C ASN A 169 -11.51 10.98 -5.23
N PRO A 170 -10.61 11.98 -5.12
CA PRO A 170 -9.25 12.01 -5.67
C PRO A 170 -8.31 11.07 -4.90
N ILE A 171 -7.07 10.88 -5.37
CA ILE A 171 -6.14 9.95 -4.70
C ILE A 171 -5.92 10.41 -3.25
N PRO A 172 -6.20 9.56 -2.23
CA PRO A 172 -6.08 9.98 -0.84
C PRO A 172 -4.63 10.25 -0.44
N ILE A 173 -4.43 11.28 0.40
CA ILE A 173 -3.12 11.61 0.99
C ILE A 173 -2.42 10.39 1.63
N LYS A 174 -3.21 9.50 2.25
CA LYS A 174 -2.73 8.28 2.89
C LYS A 174 -2.21 7.25 1.88
N VAL A 175 -2.78 7.19 0.69
CA VAL A 175 -2.27 6.35 -0.40
C VAL A 175 -0.93 6.89 -0.88
N ILE A 176 -0.80 8.21 -1.06
CA ILE A 176 0.47 8.84 -1.45
C ILE A 176 1.54 8.59 -0.38
N ALA A 177 1.23 8.78 0.91
CA ALA A 177 2.14 8.47 2.01
C ALA A 177 2.58 7.00 2.00
N LEU A 178 1.64 6.07 1.78
CA LEU A 178 1.93 4.64 1.68
C LEU A 178 2.87 4.33 0.50
N MET A 179 2.65 4.96 -0.65
CA MET A 179 3.52 4.82 -1.83
C MET A 179 4.94 5.31 -1.56
N LEU A 180 5.09 6.51 -0.98
CA LEU A 180 6.40 7.06 -0.63
C LEU A 180 7.13 6.17 0.38
N THR A 181 6.41 5.63 1.36
CA THR A 181 6.96 4.67 2.33
C THR A 181 7.43 3.38 1.65
N ALA A 182 6.67 2.87 0.68
CA ALA A 182 7.06 1.69 -0.08
C ALA A 182 8.30 1.94 -0.96
N ILE A 183 8.39 3.13 -1.59
CA ILE A 183 9.58 3.56 -2.34
C ILE A 183 10.79 3.62 -1.42
N GLU A 184 10.68 4.28 -0.27
CA GLU A 184 11.77 4.38 0.71
C GLU A 184 12.21 3.00 1.19
N CYS A 185 11.26 2.11 1.51
CA CYS A 185 11.56 0.74 1.88
C CYS A 185 12.35 -0.01 0.79
N CYS A 186 12.02 0.23 -0.49
CA CYS A 186 12.74 -0.39 -1.61
C CYS A 186 14.12 0.22 -1.84
N ILE A 187 14.33 1.50 -1.50
CA ILE A 187 15.65 2.14 -1.52
C ILE A 187 16.51 1.60 -0.37
N ASP A 188 15.91 1.40 0.82
CA ASP A 188 16.59 0.83 1.99
C ASP A 188 17.21 -0.54 1.68
N GLU A 189 16.59 -1.34 0.81
CA GLU A 189 17.11 -2.64 0.37
C GLU A 189 18.50 -2.53 -0.29
N TRP A 190 18.95 -1.34 -0.70
CA TRP A 190 20.22 -1.11 -1.38
C TRP A 190 21.24 -0.31 -0.56
N MET A 191 20.97 -0.02 0.72
CA MET A 191 21.86 0.77 1.58
C MET A 191 23.24 0.14 1.80
N GLN A 192 23.38 -1.18 1.64
CA GLN A 192 24.68 -1.86 1.68
C GLN A 192 25.31 -2.04 0.28
N GLY A 193 24.68 -1.48 -0.75
CA GLY A 193 25.08 -1.64 -2.16
C GLY A 193 24.68 -2.97 -2.80
N VAL A 194 24.29 -3.95 -2.00
CA VAL A 194 23.70 -5.23 -2.40
C VAL A 194 22.23 -5.27 -1.98
N LYS A 195 21.39 -5.93 -2.78
CA LYS A 195 19.96 -6.01 -2.51
C LYS A 195 19.66 -6.93 -1.32
N GLU A 196 19.10 -6.39 -0.27
CA GLU A 196 18.59 -7.13 0.90
C GLU A 196 17.06 -7.22 0.89
N ASP A 197 16.48 -8.22 1.55
CA ASP A 197 15.02 -8.31 1.70
C ASP A 197 14.59 -7.72 3.05
N ILE A 198 14.08 -6.48 3.02
CA ILE A 198 13.69 -5.76 4.23
C ILE A 198 12.19 -5.91 4.50
N LYS A 199 11.77 -6.34 5.70
CA LYS A 199 10.33 -6.58 5.94
C LYS A 199 9.49 -5.29 5.96
N PHE A 200 8.52 -5.16 5.04
CA PHE A 200 7.56 -4.05 5.00
C PHE A 200 6.39 -4.26 5.98
N THR A 201 6.70 -4.12 7.27
CA THR A 201 5.78 -4.37 8.39
C THR A 201 5.47 -3.10 9.15
N ALA A 202 4.37 -3.08 9.90
CA ALA A 202 4.00 -1.94 10.72
C ALA A 202 5.05 -1.59 11.78
N ALA A 203 5.69 -2.60 12.37
CA ALA A 203 6.76 -2.39 13.35
C ALA A 203 7.99 -1.67 12.74
N ALA A 204 8.31 -1.95 11.47
CA ALA A 204 9.48 -1.38 10.81
C ALA A 204 9.21 -0.04 10.11
N TYR A 205 8.05 0.10 9.45
CA TYR A 205 7.75 1.23 8.56
C TYR A 205 6.54 2.08 8.97
N GLY A 206 5.89 1.79 10.10
CA GLY A 206 4.79 2.61 10.60
C GLY A 206 5.20 4.05 10.92
N SER A 207 6.37 4.24 11.55
CA SER A 207 6.91 5.59 11.82
C SER A 207 7.32 6.32 10.54
N VAL A 208 7.94 5.63 9.59
CA VAL A 208 8.31 6.18 8.28
C VAL A 208 7.07 6.66 7.53
N TYR A 209 6.00 5.86 7.55
CA TYR A 209 4.70 6.25 6.99
C TYR A 209 4.12 7.50 7.65
N ASN A 210 4.13 7.56 8.99
CA ASN A 210 3.63 8.74 9.71
C ASN A 210 4.45 9.99 9.37
N ASN A 211 5.78 9.87 9.24
CA ASN A 211 6.63 10.99 8.84
C ASN A 211 6.30 11.52 7.42
N HIS A 212 6.05 10.61 6.46
CA HIS A 212 5.60 11.00 5.11
C HIS A 212 4.23 11.65 5.15
N LEU A 213 3.29 11.07 5.91
CA LEU A 213 1.94 11.61 6.06
C LEU A 213 1.95 13.02 6.66
N ASP A 214 2.71 13.24 7.73
CA ASP A 214 2.88 14.55 8.37
C ASP A 214 3.51 15.56 7.39
N SER A 215 4.47 15.13 6.59
CA SER A 215 5.13 15.98 5.59
C SER A 215 4.17 16.38 4.47
N LEU A 216 3.34 15.46 3.99
CA LEU A 216 2.29 15.73 3.01
C LEU A 216 1.22 16.67 3.59
N GLN A 217 0.80 16.46 4.84
CA GLN A 217 -0.18 17.34 5.51
C GLN A 217 0.34 18.76 5.70
N ARG A 218 1.61 18.91 6.09
CA ARG A 218 2.27 20.23 6.18
C ARG A 218 2.37 20.89 4.81
N PHE A 219 2.66 20.12 3.75
CA PHE A 219 2.70 20.63 2.39
C PHE A 219 1.31 21.10 1.93
N ASP A 220 0.26 20.32 2.17
CA ASP A 220 -1.12 20.68 1.88
C ASP A 220 -1.51 21.98 2.59
N GLN A 221 -1.29 22.06 3.91
CA GLN A 221 -1.55 23.26 4.71
C GLN A 221 -0.83 24.51 4.18
N ARG A 222 0.47 24.40 3.85
CA ARG A 222 1.27 25.52 3.34
C ARG A 222 0.89 25.95 1.92
N THR A 223 0.30 25.05 1.14
CA THR A 223 -0.04 25.29 -0.27
C THR A 223 -1.55 25.40 -0.51
N ALA A 224 -2.36 25.35 0.56
CA ALA A 224 -3.81 25.45 0.52
C ALA A 224 -4.34 26.65 -0.27
N PRO A 225 -3.77 27.87 -0.17
CA PRO A 225 -4.22 29.02 -0.99
C PRO A 225 -4.14 28.77 -2.51
N TYR A 226 -3.26 27.87 -2.95
CA TYR A 226 -3.05 27.51 -4.35
C TYR A 226 -3.74 26.20 -4.76
N LYS A 227 -4.35 25.50 -3.80
CA LYS A 227 -4.93 24.16 -3.95
C LYS A 227 -3.95 23.19 -4.62
N LEU A 228 -2.66 23.32 -4.29
CA LEU A 228 -1.62 22.61 -5.04
C LEU A 228 -1.67 21.10 -4.77
N PHE A 229 -1.92 20.72 -3.52
CA PHE A 229 -2.02 19.31 -3.16
C PHE A 229 -3.28 18.66 -3.71
N GLU A 230 -4.43 19.34 -3.67
CA GLU A 230 -5.68 18.93 -4.35
C GLU A 230 -5.43 18.61 -5.82
N LYS A 231 -4.78 19.52 -6.56
CA LYS A 231 -4.38 19.31 -7.96
C LYS A 231 -3.46 18.11 -8.17
N ILE A 232 -2.59 17.78 -7.20
CA ILE A 232 -1.74 16.59 -7.29
C ILE A 232 -2.58 15.33 -7.14
N CYS A 233 -3.48 15.29 -6.15
CA CYS A 233 -4.38 14.15 -5.93
C CYS A 233 -5.32 13.91 -7.13
N ASP A 234 -5.86 14.98 -7.70
CA ASP A 234 -6.71 14.93 -8.90
C ASP A 234 -5.90 14.42 -10.09
N ASN A 235 -4.72 15.00 -10.36
CA ASN A 235 -3.89 14.60 -11.49
C ASN A 235 -3.43 13.13 -11.40
N LEU A 236 -3.07 12.66 -10.20
CA LEU A 236 -2.69 11.26 -10.00
C LEU A 236 -3.85 10.30 -10.31
N HIS A 237 -5.08 10.71 -10.02
CA HIS A 237 -6.30 9.95 -10.34
C HIS A 237 -6.62 9.98 -11.83
N ASP A 238 -6.69 11.19 -12.39
CA ASP A 238 -7.11 11.41 -13.78
C ASP A 238 -6.16 10.75 -14.79
N VAL A 239 -4.86 10.73 -14.50
CA VAL A 239 -3.84 10.06 -15.35
C VAL A 239 -3.85 8.55 -15.18
N ALA A 240 -4.32 8.03 -14.03
CA ALA A 240 -4.38 6.60 -13.77
C ALA A 240 -5.59 5.93 -14.43
N ARG A 241 -6.68 6.67 -14.62
CA ARG A 241 -7.95 6.19 -15.17
C ARG A 241 -7.93 6.04 -16.69
#